data_AF-A0A3M1F3U8-F1
#
_entry.id   AF-A0A3M1F3U8-F1
#
_cell.length_a   1.000
_cell.length_b   1.000
_cell.length_c   1.000
_cell.angle_alpha   90.00
_cell.angle_beta   90.00
_cell.angle_gamma   90.00
#
_symmetry.space_group_name_H-M   'P 1'
#
loop_
_entity.id
_entity.type
_entity.pdbx_description
1 polymer ?
#
loop_
_entity_poly.entity_id
_entity_poly.type
_entity_poly.pdbx_seq_one_letter_code
_entity_poly.pdbx_strand_id
1 'polypeptide(L)'
;MQSDEKLGELLVQEDLISREQLETALAEQKISGGRLSVYLSKLGYLEESEMCDILSKQYGVPSINLSEFEIDPEVIKIIPEDVVEKYRVIPISKADTSLIVAMADPSNILAMDDIKFLTGLNVEAVVATEESIKAAIEKYYNTQDVDLDDVLSDFEDEDLEIIQEDEDVNVRELEKATEEAPVVKLVNLILSDAIKKGASDIHLEPYEKSFRVRFRIDGVLHKVMDPPKKLQNAIISRIKIMAELDIAERRLPQDGRIKL
;
A
#
# COMPACT_ATOMS: atom_id res chain seq x y z
N MET A 1 23.82 -13.95 -9.84
CA MET A 1 25.22 -14.42 -9.83
C MET A 1 26.06 -13.73 -10.90
N GLN A 2 25.80 -13.88 -12.21
CA GLN A 2 26.57 -13.14 -13.23
C GLN A 2 26.39 -11.61 -13.19
N SER A 3 25.22 -11.12 -12.76
CA SER A 3 24.95 -9.68 -12.56
C SER A 3 25.81 -9.09 -11.44
N ASP A 4 25.95 -9.82 -10.34
CA ASP A 4 26.55 -9.31 -9.10
C ASP A 4 28.07 -9.33 -9.19
N GLU A 5 28.65 -10.34 -9.85
CA GLU A 5 30.09 -10.38 -10.15
C GLU A 5 30.49 -9.23 -11.09
N LYS A 6 29.65 -8.92 -12.10
CA LYS A 6 29.87 -7.77 -12.99
C LYS A 6 29.75 -6.44 -12.24
N LEU A 7 28.76 -6.31 -11.35
CA LEU A 7 28.59 -5.12 -10.51
C LEU A 7 29.81 -4.88 -9.63
N GLY A 8 30.26 -5.91 -8.90
CA GLY A 8 31.40 -5.80 -7.99
C GLY A 8 32.69 -5.39 -8.70
N GLU A 9 32.99 -6.01 -9.83
CA GLU A 9 34.19 -5.64 -10.61
C GLU A 9 34.07 -4.23 -11.21
N LEU A 10 32.88 -3.80 -11.64
CA LEU A 10 32.66 -2.45 -12.15
C LEU A 10 32.86 -1.38 -11.07
N LEU A 11 32.41 -1.66 -9.84
CA LEU A 11 32.58 -0.76 -8.69
C LEU A 11 34.06 -0.59 -8.28
N VAL A 12 34.84 -1.67 -8.36
CA VAL A 12 36.29 -1.62 -8.10
C VAL A 12 37.02 -0.89 -9.24
N GLN A 13 36.58 -1.06 -10.49
CA GLN A 13 37.19 -0.38 -11.65
C GLN A 13 36.96 1.13 -11.65
N GLU A 14 35.84 1.59 -11.10
CA GLU A 14 35.49 3.01 -10.97
C GLU A 14 36.01 3.62 -9.65
N ASP A 15 36.86 2.90 -8.90
CA ASP A 15 37.44 3.31 -7.62
C ASP A 15 36.42 3.68 -6.53
N LEU A 16 35.17 3.21 -6.65
CA LEU A 16 34.11 3.49 -5.67
C LEU A 16 34.20 2.60 -4.43
N ILE A 17 34.72 1.38 -4.58
CA ILE A 17 34.99 0.48 -3.46
C ILE A 17 36.36 -0.17 -3.62
N SER A 18 36.99 -0.50 -2.49
CA SER A 18 38.20 -1.31 -2.47
C SER A 18 37.87 -2.80 -2.71
N ARG A 19 38.87 -3.56 -3.18
CA ARG A 19 38.73 -5.01 -3.32
C ARG A 19 38.46 -5.71 -1.97
N GLU A 20 38.96 -5.15 -0.87
CA GLU A 20 38.69 -5.65 0.49
C GLU A 20 37.23 -5.40 0.91
N GLN A 21 36.67 -4.23 0.57
CA GLN A 21 35.25 -3.91 0.82
C GLN A 21 34.34 -4.82 0.00
N LEU A 22 34.69 -5.08 -1.26
CA LEU A 22 33.96 -6.02 -2.13
C LEU A 22 33.97 -7.44 -1.55
N GLU A 23 35.13 -7.94 -1.13
CA GLU A 23 35.25 -9.27 -0.51
C GLU A 23 34.42 -9.40 0.77
N THR A 24 34.40 -8.35 1.59
CA THR A 24 33.57 -8.29 2.81
C THR A 24 32.08 -8.36 2.48
N ALA A 25 31.61 -7.55 1.53
CA ALA A 25 30.21 -7.54 1.12
C ALA A 25 29.78 -8.87 0.48
N LEU A 26 30.63 -9.48 -0.35
CA LEU A 26 30.40 -10.81 -0.93
C LEU A 26 30.35 -11.92 0.13
N ALA A 27 31.16 -11.81 1.19
CA ALA A 27 31.13 -12.77 2.29
C ALA A 27 29.81 -12.69 3.06
N GLU A 28 29.31 -11.49 3.37
CA GLU A 28 27.99 -11.31 3.99
C GLU A 28 26.86 -11.79 3.08
N GLN A 29 26.91 -11.46 1.79
CA GLN A 29 25.94 -11.90 0.79
C GLN A 29 25.87 -13.43 0.71
N LYS A 30 27.01 -14.14 0.77
CA LYS A 30 27.03 -15.61 0.75
C LYS A 30 26.35 -16.23 1.98
N ILE A 31 26.43 -15.56 3.13
CA ILE A 31 25.83 -16.05 4.38
C ILE A 31 24.32 -15.80 4.40
N SER A 32 23.90 -14.59 4.01
CA SER A 32 22.53 -14.12 4.21
C SER A 32 21.66 -14.18 2.94
N GLY A 33 22.26 -14.43 1.77
CA GLY A 33 21.58 -14.44 0.48
C GLY A 33 21.17 -13.05 -0.01
N GLY A 34 20.50 -12.94 -1.15
CA GLY A 34 20.09 -11.64 -1.72
C GLY A 34 21.15 -11.00 -2.62
N ARG A 35 21.04 -9.69 -2.86
CA ARG A 35 21.84 -8.95 -3.85
C ARG A 35 23.01 -8.22 -3.22
N LEU A 36 24.14 -8.19 -3.93
CA LEU A 36 25.37 -7.51 -3.49
C LEU A 36 25.15 -6.02 -3.21
N SER A 37 24.35 -5.33 -4.04
CA SER A 37 24.04 -3.90 -3.90
C SER A 37 23.45 -3.55 -2.52
N VAL A 38 22.61 -4.43 -1.96
CA VAL A 38 21.99 -4.22 -0.64
C VAL A 38 23.06 -4.24 0.47
N TYR A 39 24.02 -5.15 0.40
CA TYR A 39 25.09 -5.24 1.40
C TYR A 39 26.08 -4.08 1.29
N LEU A 40 26.39 -3.63 0.08
CA LEU A 40 27.24 -2.46 -0.14
C LEU A 40 26.63 -1.18 0.44
N SER A 41 25.32 -0.96 0.25
CA SER A 41 24.58 0.13 0.89
C SER A 41 24.57 -0.01 2.41
N LYS A 42 24.20 -1.19 2.92
CA LYS A 42 24.07 -1.47 4.36
C LYS A 42 25.38 -1.31 5.14
N LEU A 43 26.51 -1.66 4.54
CA LEU A 43 27.84 -1.50 5.13
C LEU A 43 28.36 -0.06 5.03
N GLY A 44 27.63 0.84 4.36
CA GLY A 44 28.01 2.23 4.15
C GLY A 44 29.22 2.39 3.22
N TYR A 45 29.43 1.42 2.32
CA TYR A 45 30.55 1.45 1.37
C TYR A 45 30.22 2.23 0.11
N LEU A 46 28.94 2.44 -0.19
CA LEU A 46 28.48 3.15 -1.36
C LEU A 46 27.27 4.01 -1.00
N GLU A 47 27.22 5.25 -1.50
CA GLU A 47 26.00 6.05 -1.42
C GLU A 47 24.96 5.59 -2.45
N GLU A 48 23.70 5.91 -2.20
CA GLU A 48 22.59 5.49 -3.06
C GLU A 48 22.67 6.10 -4.48
N SER A 49 23.13 7.35 -4.58
CA SER A 49 23.38 8.05 -5.84
C SER A 49 24.43 7.35 -6.68
N GLU A 50 25.57 6.99 -6.07
CA GLU A 50 26.66 6.25 -6.72
C GLU A 50 26.20 4.87 -7.19
N MET A 51 25.34 4.21 -6.39
CA MET A 51 24.75 2.92 -6.75
C MET A 51 23.88 3.05 -8.01
N CYS A 52 23.02 4.05 -8.06
CA CYS A 52 22.14 4.32 -9.20
C CYS A 52 22.95 4.55 -10.49
N ASP A 53 24.02 5.33 -10.44
CA ASP A 53 24.87 5.60 -11.60
C ASP A 53 25.54 4.33 -12.14
N ILE A 54 26.01 3.47 -11.25
CA ILE A 54 26.67 2.22 -11.63
C ILE A 54 25.65 1.22 -12.18
N LEU A 55 24.48 1.11 -11.57
CA LEU A 55 23.40 0.25 -12.08
C LEU A 55 22.97 0.70 -13.49
N SER A 56 22.87 2.02 -13.72
CA SER A 56 22.58 2.58 -15.05
C SER A 56 23.60 2.13 -16.09
N LYS A 57 24.91 2.27 -15.78
CA LYS A 57 26.00 1.79 -16.64
C LYS A 57 25.94 0.28 -16.88
N GLN A 58 25.64 -0.50 -15.84
CA GLN A 58 25.60 -1.96 -15.91
C GLN A 58 24.48 -2.48 -16.83
N TYR A 59 23.28 -1.93 -16.68
CA TYR A 59 22.09 -2.38 -17.40
C TYR A 59 21.88 -1.63 -18.73
N GLY A 60 22.55 -0.49 -18.93
CA GLY A 60 22.40 0.33 -20.12
C GLY A 60 21.05 1.05 -20.20
N VAL A 61 20.43 1.32 -19.05
CA VAL A 61 19.15 2.03 -18.93
C VAL A 61 19.28 3.21 -17.96
N PRO A 62 18.48 4.27 -18.09
CA PRO A 62 18.54 5.42 -17.18
C PRO A 62 18.29 5.01 -15.74
N SER A 63 18.98 5.65 -14.79
CA SER A 63 18.70 5.54 -13.36
C SER A 63 17.73 6.63 -12.90
N ILE A 64 17.02 6.35 -11.80
CA ILE A 64 16.15 7.32 -11.13
C ILE A 64 16.35 7.27 -9.63
N ASN A 65 16.35 8.43 -8.99
CA ASN A 65 16.27 8.56 -7.55
C ASN A 65 14.81 8.77 -7.12
N LEU A 66 14.16 7.73 -6.57
CA LEU A 66 12.74 7.82 -6.20
C LEU A 66 12.49 8.73 -4.99
N SER A 67 13.52 9.07 -4.21
CA SER A 67 13.36 9.97 -3.07
C SER A 67 13.13 11.43 -3.48
N GLU A 68 13.55 11.80 -4.68
CA GLU A 68 13.44 13.16 -5.22
C GLU A 68 12.22 13.35 -6.14
N PHE A 69 11.49 12.27 -6.42
CA PHE A 69 10.35 12.28 -7.34
C PHE A 69 9.04 12.02 -6.59
N GLU A 70 8.02 12.83 -6.92
CA GLU A 70 6.65 12.53 -6.57
C GLU A 70 5.95 11.85 -7.74
N ILE A 71 5.40 10.67 -7.47
CA ILE A 71 4.65 9.88 -8.45
C ILE A 71 3.17 10.24 -8.34
N ASP A 72 2.54 10.47 -9.49
CA ASP A 72 1.11 10.74 -9.58
C ASP A 72 0.29 9.53 -9.04
N PRO A 73 -0.67 9.73 -8.11
CA PRO A 73 -1.53 8.66 -7.61
C PRO A 73 -2.26 7.87 -8.71
N GLU A 74 -2.63 8.50 -9.82
CA GLU A 74 -3.28 7.80 -10.95
C GLU A 74 -2.31 6.85 -11.66
N VAL A 75 -1.01 7.13 -11.63
CA VAL A 75 0.04 6.26 -12.17
C VAL A 75 0.29 5.07 -11.26
N ILE A 76 0.29 5.29 -9.94
CA ILE A 76 0.42 4.22 -8.93
C ILE A 76 -0.68 3.17 -9.12
N LYS A 77 -1.93 3.57 -9.37
CA LYS A 77 -3.06 2.66 -9.54
C LYS A 77 -2.98 1.74 -10.78
N ILE A 78 -2.07 2.00 -11.72
CA ILE A 78 -1.95 1.23 -12.98
C ILE A 78 -1.47 -0.21 -12.72
N ILE A 79 -0.55 -0.39 -11.76
CA ILE A 79 0.00 -1.70 -11.43
C ILE A 79 -0.54 -2.09 -10.04
N PRO A 80 -1.19 -3.24 -9.87
CA PRO A 80 -1.65 -3.73 -8.57
C PRO A 80 -0.51 -3.97 -7.57
N GLU A 81 -0.80 -3.83 -6.27
CA GLU A 81 0.13 -4.00 -5.14
C GLU A 81 0.87 -5.35 -5.18
N ASP A 82 0.14 -6.44 -5.43
CA ASP A 82 0.71 -7.79 -5.50
C ASP A 82 1.75 -7.93 -6.63
N VAL A 83 1.56 -7.21 -7.73
CA VAL A 83 2.47 -7.23 -8.88
C VAL A 83 3.73 -6.39 -8.60
N VAL A 84 3.58 -5.20 -8.00
CA VAL A 84 4.73 -4.37 -7.61
C VAL A 84 5.59 -5.05 -6.54
N GLU A 85 4.99 -5.70 -5.55
CA GLU A 85 5.73 -6.46 -4.54
C GLU A 85 6.44 -7.68 -5.14
N LYS A 86 5.73 -8.46 -5.96
CA LYS A 86 6.26 -9.68 -6.58
C LYS A 86 7.47 -9.38 -7.46
N TYR A 87 7.39 -8.37 -8.31
CA TYR A 87 8.44 -8.04 -9.26
C TYR A 87 9.44 -6.99 -8.74
N ARG A 88 9.16 -6.37 -7.58
CA ARG A 88 9.96 -5.27 -7.01
C ARG A 88 10.13 -4.15 -8.02
N VAL A 89 9.00 -3.62 -8.44
CA VAL A 89 8.90 -2.56 -9.43
C VAL A 89 7.94 -1.48 -8.93
N ILE A 90 8.03 -0.28 -9.49
CA ILE A 90 7.04 0.77 -9.21
C ILE A 90 6.80 1.61 -10.48
N PRO A 91 5.54 1.87 -10.86
CA PRO A 91 5.25 2.74 -12.00
C PRO A 91 5.61 4.19 -11.64
N ILE A 92 6.26 4.90 -12.55
CA ILE A 92 6.78 6.27 -12.31
C ILE A 92 5.98 7.30 -13.09
N SER A 93 5.73 7.02 -14.37
CA SER A 93 4.98 7.93 -15.22
C SER A 93 4.33 7.16 -16.36
N LYS A 94 3.19 7.68 -16.83
CA LYS A 94 2.45 7.16 -17.97
C LYS A 94 2.38 8.24 -19.05
N ALA A 95 2.64 7.86 -20.29
CA ALA A 95 2.44 8.72 -21.46
C ALA A 95 1.70 7.92 -22.53
N ASP A 96 0.48 8.31 -22.91
CA ASP A 96 -0.39 7.70 -23.93
C ASP A 96 -0.36 6.15 -24.02
N THR A 97 0.67 5.59 -24.66
CA THR A 97 0.88 4.16 -24.91
C THR A 97 2.09 3.54 -24.22
N SER A 98 2.83 4.31 -23.41
CA SER A 98 4.00 3.86 -22.66
C SER A 98 3.87 4.10 -21.15
N LEU A 99 4.50 3.22 -20.39
CA LEU A 99 4.58 3.24 -18.94
C LEU A 99 6.04 3.13 -18.54
N ILE A 100 6.56 4.17 -17.89
CA ILE A 100 7.90 4.12 -17.30
C ILE A 100 7.80 3.43 -15.94
N VAL A 101 8.60 2.39 -15.75
CA VAL A 101 8.62 1.57 -14.54
C VAL A 101 10.03 1.55 -13.98
N ALA A 102 10.17 1.92 -12.70
CA ALA A 102 11.41 1.74 -11.98
C ALA A 102 11.53 0.30 -11.50
N MET A 103 12.66 -0.33 -11.81
CA MET A 103 12.93 -1.74 -11.52
C MET A 103 14.27 -1.89 -10.81
N ALA A 104 14.33 -2.78 -9.83
CA ALA A 104 15.60 -3.15 -9.20
C ALA A 104 16.47 -3.99 -10.17
N ASP A 105 15.84 -4.63 -11.15
CA ASP A 105 16.49 -5.46 -12.17
C ASP A 105 15.81 -5.34 -13.53
N PRO A 106 16.29 -4.41 -14.36
CA PRO A 106 15.84 -4.25 -15.72
C PRO A 106 16.12 -5.47 -16.63
N SER A 107 16.94 -6.45 -16.20
CA SER A 107 17.17 -7.67 -16.98
C SER A 107 16.06 -8.71 -16.83
N ASN A 108 15.10 -8.49 -15.93
CA ASN A 108 13.94 -9.35 -15.75
C ASN A 108 12.88 -9.11 -16.84
N ILE A 109 13.14 -9.67 -18.03
CA ILE A 109 12.26 -9.54 -19.20
C ILE A 109 10.86 -10.10 -18.91
N LEU A 110 10.74 -11.16 -18.10
CA LEU A 110 9.45 -11.74 -17.73
C LEU A 110 8.59 -10.74 -16.94
N ALA A 111 9.18 -10.00 -16.01
CA ALA A 111 8.47 -8.96 -15.28
C ALA A 111 7.96 -7.86 -16.23
N MET A 112 8.80 -7.43 -17.19
CA MET A 112 8.40 -6.43 -18.17
C MET A 112 7.25 -6.93 -19.06
N ASP A 113 7.31 -8.16 -19.55
CA ASP A 113 6.29 -8.77 -20.39
C ASP A 113 4.96 -8.95 -19.63
N ASP A 114 5.02 -9.37 -18.37
CA ASP A 114 3.82 -9.54 -17.53
C ASP A 114 3.16 -8.18 -17.22
N ILE A 115 3.94 -7.15 -16.89
CA ILE A 115 3.42 -5.79 -16.66
C ILE A 115 2.85 -5.23 -17.96
N LYS A 116 3.50 -5.46 -19.10
CA LYS A 116 3.01 -5.07 -20.42
C LYS A 116 1.67 -5.76 -20.73
N PHE A 117 1.57 -7.05 -20.48
CA PHE A 117 0.34 -7.82 -20.69
C PHE A 117 -0.80 -7.33 -19.80
N LEU A 118 -0.49 -7.07 -18.53
CA LEU A 118 -1.46 -6.59 -17.53
C LEU A 118 -2.01 -5.20 -17.87
N THR A 119 -1.12 -4.28 -18.24
CA THR A 119 -1.46 -2.86 -18.43
C THR A 119 -1.88 -2.54 -19.86
N GLY A 120 -1.50 -3.37 -20.84
CA GLY A 120 -1.64 -3.08 -22.27
C GLY A 120 -0.73 -1.97 -22.78
N LEU A 121 0.21 -1.48 -21.95
CA LEU A 121 1.12 -0.39 -22.26
C LEU A 121 2.52 -0.90 -22.62
N ASN A 122 3.26 -0.14 -23.43
CA ASN A 122 4.67 -0.41 -23.65
C ASN A 122 5.46 -0.04 -22.40
N VAL A 123 6.13 -1.02 -21.80
CA VAL A 123 6.90 -0.81 -20.57
C VAL A 123 8.31 -0.34 -20.91
N GLU A 124 8.70 0.81 -20.36
CA GLU A 124 10.05 1.36 -20.43
C GLU A 124 10.69 1.26 -19.04
N ALA A 125 11.80 0.54 -18.93
CA ALA A 125 12.46 0.30 -17.65
C ALA A 125 13.47 1.42 -17.33
N VAL A 126 13.39 1.94 -16.11
CA VAL A 126 14.46 2.72 -15.48
C VAL A 126 14.96 1.95 -14.25
N VAL A 127 16.22 2.13 -13.89
CA VAL A 127 16.81 1.41 -12.75
C VAL A 127 16.82 2.26 -11.50
N ALA A 128 16.45 1.67 -10.38
CA ALA A 128 16.56 2.27 -9.05
C ALA A 128 17.11 1.23 -8.07
N THR A 129 17.59 1.68 -6.92
CA THR A 129 18.04 0.75 -5.89
C THR A 129 16.85 -0.05 -5.34
N GLU A 130 17.13 -1.26 -4.87
CA GLU A 130 16.10 -2.11 -4.27
C GLU A 130 15.49 -1.46 -3.01
N GLU A 131 16.32 -0.75 -2.24
CA GLU A 131 15.91 -0.03 -1.05
C GLU A 131 14.98 1.15 -1.39
N SER A 132 15.33 1.93 -2.43
CA SER A 132 14.49 3.00 -2.98
C SER A 132 13.11 2.49 -3.41
N ILE A 133 13.08 1.38 -4.16
CA ILE A 133 11.82 0.80 -4.64
C ILE A 133 10.99 0.29 -3.47
N LYS A 134 11.61 -0.39 -2.51
CA LYS A 134 10.91 -0.87 -1.32
C LYS A 134 10.30 0.29 -0.52
N ALA A 135 11.07 1.34 -0.27
CA ALA A 135 10.60 2.53 0.41
C ALA A 135 9.46 3.22 -0.36
N ALA A 136 9.54 3.26 -1.69
CA ALA A 136 8.49 3.83 -2.53
C ALA A 136 7.21 2.96 -2.54
N ILE A 137 7.32 1.63 -2.59
CA ILE A 137 6.17 0.73 -2.44
C ILE A 137 5.52 0.95 -1.07
N GLU A 138 6.32 1.04 0.00
CA GLU A 138 5.81 1.33 1.34
C GLU A 138 5.11 2.70 1.40
N LYS A 139 5.64 3.72 0.73
CA LYS A 139 5.08 5.08 0.68
C LYS A 139 3.81 5.21 -0.16
N TYR A 140 3.67 4.45 -1.25
CA TYR A 140 2.59 4.67 -2.23
C TYR A 140 1.52 3.57 -2.24
N TYR A 141 1.87 2.33 -1.89
CA TYR A 141 0.95 1.20 -1.89
C TYR A 141 0.50 0.80 -0.48
N ASN A 142 1.40 0.92 0.50
CA ASN A 142 1.04 0.72 1.90
C ASN A 142 0.26 1.91 2.50
N THR A 143 0.20 3.03 1.76
CA THR A 143 -0.78 4.10 1.92
C THR A 143 -2.05 3.80 1.11
N GLN A 144 -2.48 2.54 1.05
CA GLN A 144 -3.91 2.22 0.98
C GLN A 144 -4.57 2.48 2.35
N ASP A 145 -4.36 3.68 2.90
CA ASP A 145 -5.53 4.44 3.27
C ASP A 145 -6.28 4.60 1.95
N VAL A 146 -7.37 3.85 1.75
CA VAL A 146 -8.47 4.46 0.99
C VAL A 146 -8.64 5.79 1.68
N ASP A 147 -8.28 6.88 1.00
CA ASP A 147 -8.23 8.22 1.56
C ASP A 147 -9.46 8.36 2.44
N LEU A 148 -9.25 8.24 3.75
CA LEU A 148 -10.37 8.32 4.68
C LEU A 148 -10.98 9.68 4.45
N ASP A 149 -10.15 10.69 4.17
CA ASP A 149 -10.53 12.03 3.76
C ASP A 149 -11.33 12.07 2.44
N ASP A 150 -11.04 11.26 1.41
CA ASP A 150 -11.85 11.21 0.18
C ASP A 150 -13.23 10.59 0.45
N VAL A 151 -13.28 9.47 1.15
CA VAL A 151 -14.54 8.84 1.56
C VAL A 151 -15.32 9.75 2.51
N LEU A 152 -14.64 10.44 3.44
CA LEU A 152 -15.21 11.43 4.35
C LEU A 152 -15.66 12.70 3.64
N SER A 153 -14.99 13.11 2.56
CA SER A 153 -15.36 14.26 1.74
C SER A 153 -16.59 13.97 0.88
N ASP A 154 -16.71 12.74 0.33
CA ASP A 154 -17.95 12.26 -0.29
C ASP A 154 -19.13 12.36 0.71
N PHE A 155 -18.87 12.21 2.02
CA PHE A 155 -19.87 12.40 3.07
C PHE A 155 -20.09 13.86 3.51
N GLU A 156 -19.19 14.80 3.21
CA GLU A 156 -19.41 16.24 3.47
C GLU A 156 -20.27 16.88 2.38
N ASP A 157 -20.18 16.39 1.14
CA ASP A 157 -20.94 16.88 -0.01
C ASP A 157 -22.32 16.20 -0.20
N GLU A 158 -22.51 14.98 0.31
CA GLU A 158 -23.86 14.40 0.46
C GLU A 158 -24.52 14.97 1.72
N ASP A 159 -25.55 15.80 1.53
CA ASP A 159 -26.55 16.20 2.54
C ASP A 159 -27.28 14.94 3.05
N LEU A 160 -26.59 14.10 3.82
CA LEU A 160 -27.21 13.07 4.62
C LEU A 160 -28.00 13.78 5.70
N GLU A 161 -29.31 13.87 5.47
CA GLU A 161 -30.26 14.41 6.44
C GLU A 161 -29.93 13.84 7.82
N ILE A 162 -29.66 14.76 8.75
CA ILE A 162 -29.38 14.43 10.14
C ILE A 162 -30.59 13.63 10.63
N ILE A 163 -30.44 12.31 10.78
CA ILE A 163 -31.40 11.50 11.51
C ILE A 163 -31.29 11.99 12.96
N GLN A 164 -32.17 12.92 13.31
CA GLN A 164 -32.26 13.45 14.67
C GLN A 164 -32.47 12.28 15.63
N GLU A 165 -31.84 12.38 16.80
CA GLU A 165 -32.06 11.49 17.93
C GLU A 165 -33.48 11.71 18.50
N ASP A 166 -34.52 11.40 17.73
CA ASP A 166 -35.87 11.24 18.24
C ASP A 166 -36.29 9.76 18.13
N GLU A 167 -37.06 9.31 19.12
CA GLU A 167 -37.28 7.92 19.54
C GLU A 167 -37.91 6.95 18.50
N ASP A 168 -38.11 7.36 17.24
CA ASP A 168 -38.61 6.49 16.18
C ASP A 168 -37.67 6.53 14.97
N VAL A 169 -36.52 5.88 15.13
CA VAL A 169 -35.61 5.64 14.02
C VAL A 169 -36.29 4.70 13.02
N ASN A 170 -36.70 5.24 11.87
CA ASN A 170 -37.42 4.50 10.84
C ASN A 170 -36.50 3.45 10.19
N VAL A 171 -36.80 2.17 10.39
CA VAL A 171 -36.04 1.02 9.87
C VAL A 171 -35.80 1.16 8.36
N ARG A 172 -36.77 1.69 7.61
CA ARG A 172 -36.68 1.87 6.15
C ARG A 172 -35.68 2.94 5.73
N GLU A 173 -35.48 3.97 6.55
CA GLU A 173 -34.49 5.02 6.26
C GLU A 173 -33.07 4.52 6.53
N LEU A 174 -32.89 3.68 7.55
CA LEU A 174 -31.61 3.01 7.76
C LEU A 174 -31.27 2.00 6.67
N GLU A 175 -32.23 1.21 6.22
CA GLU A 175 -31.99 0.28 5.11
C GLU A 175 -31.43 1.02 3.90
N LYS A 176 -32.04 2.15 3.52
CA LYS A 176 -31.53 3.01 2.45
C LYS A 176 -30.13 3.55 2.74
N ALA A 177 -29.90 4.12 3.92
CA ALA A 177 -28.59 4.64 4.31
C ALA A 177 -27.49 3.55 4.37
N THR A 178 -27.85 2.28 4.56
CA THR A 178 -26.91 1.15 4.53
C THR A 178 -26.67 0.58 3.13
N GLU A 179 -27.50 0.94 2.16
CA GLU A 179 -27.32 0.64 0.73
C GLU A 179 -26.56 1.75 0.00
N GLU A 180 -26.40 2.92 0.63
CA GLU A 180 -25.57 4.00 0.13
C GLU A 180 -24.13 3.53 -0.07
N ALA A 181 -23.62 3.78 -1.28
CA ALA A 181 -22.30 3.34 -1.72
C ALA A 181 -21.16 3.80 -0.77
N PRO A 182 -21.18 5.00 -0.20
CA PRO A 182 -20.13 5.45 0.73
C PRO A 182 -20.07 4.63 2.04
N VAL A 183 -21.21 4.32 2.67
CA VAL A 183 -21.25 3.53 3.92
C VAL A 183 -20.78 2.10 3.67
N VAL A 184 -21.20 1.51 2.56
CA VAL A 184 -20.76 0.16 2.15
C VAL A 184 -19.25 0.14 1.94
N LYS A 185 -18.70 1.13 1.22
CA LYS A 185 -17.25 1.27 1.01
C LYS A 185 -16.49 1.41 2.32
N LEU A 186 -16.97 2.28 3.23
CA LEU A 186 -16.31 2.52 4.51
C LEU A 186 -16.27 1.27 5.40
N VAL A 187 -17.36 0.51 5.49
CA VAL A 187 -17.39 -0.74 6.26
C VAL A 187 -16.46 -1.79 5.65
N ASN A 188 -16.48 -1.95 4.32
CA ASN A 188 -15.57 -2.86 3.64
C ASN A 188 -14.11 -2.47 3.87
N LEU A 189 -13.79 -1.17 3.81
CA LEU A 189 -12.47 -0.65 4.11
C LEU A 189 -12.01 -1.02 5.52
N ILE A 190 -12.85 -0.77 6.54
CA ILE A 190 -12.54 -1.10 7.94
C ILE A 190 -12.21 -2.59 8.07
N LEU A 191 -12.98 -3.47 7.42
CA LEU A 191 -12.78 -4.92 7.48
C LEU A 191 -11.50 -5.34 6.76
N SER A 192 -11.27 -4.83 5.54
CA SER A 192 -10.06 -5.13 4.77
C SER A 192 -8.80 -4.63 5.45
N ASP A 193 -8.81 -3.41 6.00
CA ASP A 193 -7.67 -2.84 6.73
C ASP A 193 -7.35 -3.64 7.99
N ALA A 194 -8.37 -4.08 8.73
CA ALA A 194 -8.18 -4.95 9.88
C ALA A 194 -7.51 -6.29 9.51
N ILE A 195 -7.89 -6.90 8.38
CA ILE A 195 -7.27 -8.12 7.87
C ILE A 195 -5.81 -7.86 7.48
N LYS A 196 -5.55 -6.81 6.69
CA LYS A 196 -4.20 -6.43 6.26
C LYS A 196 -3.26 -6.19 7.45
N LYS A 197 -3.74 -5.47 8.47
CA LYS A 197 -2.99 -5.18 9.71
C LYS A 197 -2.93 -6.35 10.69
N GLY A 198 -3.52 -7.49 10.38
CA GLY A 198 -3.51 -8.67 11.24
C GLY A 198 -4.24 -8.47 12.58
N ALA A 199 -5.27 -7.62 12.60
CA ALA A 199 -6.02 -7.33 13.81
C ALA A 199 -6.85 -8.54 14.28
N SER A 200 -6.83 -8.82 15.59
CA SER A 200 -7.65 -9.88 16.19
C SER A 200 -9.09 -9.44 16.44
N ASP A 201 -9.29 -8.15 16.71
CA ASP A 201 -10.59 -7.57 17.03
C ASP A 201 -10.75 -6.19 16.38
N ILE A 202 -11.95 -5.92 15.91
CA ILE A 202 -12.39 -4.59 15.46
C ILE A 202 -13.39 -4.06 16.49
N HIS A 203 -13.07 -2.92 17.09
CA HIS A 203 -13.88 -2.23 18.08
C HIS A 203 -14.54 -1.00 17.45
N LEU A 204 -15.87 -0.98 17.44
CA LEU A 204 -16.68 0.18 17.03
C LEU A 204 -17.30 0.80 18.28
N GLU A 205 -16.87 2.00 18.63
CA GLU A 205 -17.11 2.61 19.94
C GLU A 205 -17.93 3.90 19.81
N PRO A 206 -19.26 3.80 19.97
CA PRO A 206 -20.13 4.96 20.03
C PRO A 206 -20.04 5.65 21.41
N TYR A 207 -19.52 6.87 21.44
CA TYR A 207 -19.55 7.77 22.59
C TYR A 207 -20.61 8.86 22.40
N GLU A 208 -20.90 9.65 23.43
CA GLU A 208 -21.90 10.72 23.37
C GLU A 208 -21.65 11.69 22.20
N LYS A 209 -20.40 12.13 22.00
CA LYS A 209 -20.05 13.18 21.01
C LYS A 209 -19.14 12.71 19.88
N SER A 210 -18.70 11.47 19.91
CA SER A 210 -17.76 10.94 18.93
C SER A 210 -18.04 9.48 18.63
N PHE A 211 -17.58 9.03 17.47
CA PHE A 211 -17.58 7.62 17.09
C PHE A 211 -16.14 7.24 16.73
N ARG A 212 -15.66 6.12 17.26
CA ARG A 212 -14.26 5.70 17.11
C ARG A 212 -14.18 4.26 16.66
N VAL A 213 -13.20 3.99 15.80
CA VAL A 213 -12.81 2.63 15.42
C VAL A 213 -11.43 2.33 15.96
N ARG A 214 -11.29 1.20 16.66
CA ARG A 214 -10.00 0.71 17.18
C ARG A 214 -9.76 -0.73 16.76
N PHE A 215 -8.51 -1.08 16.49
CA PHE A 215 -8.09 -2.46 16.23
C PHE A 215 -7.30 -2.99 17.42
N ARG A 216 -7.45 -4.27 17.72
CA ARG A 216 -6.53 -4.99 18.59
C ARG A 216 -5.48 -5.69 17.74
N ILE A 217 -4.23 -5.26 17.86
CA ILE A 217 -3.09 -5.82 17.14
C ILE A 217 -2.08 -6.25 18.20
N ASP A 218 -1.66 -7.52 18.18
CA ASP A 218 -0.75 -8.11 19.18
C ASP A 218 -1.15 -7.85 20.64
N GLY A 219 -2.46 -7.84 20.90
CA GLY A 219 -3.04 -7.61 22.23
C GLY A 219 -3.16 -6.15 22.65
N VAL A 220 -2.66 -5.20 21.86
CA VAL A 220 -2.72 -3.75 22.14
C VAL A 220 -3.82 -3.11 21.30
N LEU A 221 -4.57 -2.18 21.91
CA LEU A 221 -5.62 -1.42 21.22
C LEU A 221 -5.05 -0.17 20.55
N HIS A 222 -5.18 -0.10 19.24
CA HIS A 222 -4.76 1.02 18.41
C HIS A 222 -5.99 1.77 17.88
N LYS A 223 -6.01 3.09 18.03
CA LYS A 223 -7.05 3.93 17.41
C LYS A 223 -6.70 4.11 15.93
N VAL A 224 -7.63 3.75 15.05
CA VAL A 224 -7.41 3.74 13.59
C VAL A 224 -8.11 4.92 12.92
N MET A 225 -9.34 5.22 13.31
CA MET A 225 -10.12 6.32 12.74
C MET A 225 -11.18 6.83 13.72
N ASP A 226 -11.63 8.06 13.50
CA ASP A 226 -12.75 8.69 14.22
C ASP A 226 -13.80 9.18 13.19
N PRO A 227 -14.66 8.28 12.65
CA PRO A 227 -15.64 8.69 11.65
C PRO A 227 -16.65 9.69 12.22
N PRO A 228 -17.25 10.54 11.36
CA PRO A 228 -18.28 11.48 11.75
C PRO A 228 -19.41 10.81 12.52
N LYS A 229 -19.81 11.43 13.63
CA LYS A 229 -20.85 10.90 14.53
C LYS A 229 -22.16 10.57 13.78
N LYS A 230 -22.49 11.32 12.73
CA LYS A 230 -23.67 11.09 11.86
C LYS A 230 -23.70 9.70 11.21
N LEU A 231 -22.53 9.12 10.89
CA LEU A 231 -22.44 7.82 10.20
C LEU A 231 -22.58 6.62 11.13
N GLN A 232 -22.55 6.83 12.45
CA GLN A 232 -22.58 5.75 13.43
C GLN A 232 -23.70 4.73 13.18
N ASN A 233 -24.93 5.22 13.02
CA ASN A 233 -26.11 4.35 12.89
C ASN A 233 -26.08 3.56 11.57
N ALA A 234 -25.60 4.18 10.49
CA ALA A 234 -25.47 3.53 9.20
C ALA A 234 -24.38 2.42 9.24
N ILE A 235 -23.23 2.70 9.84
CA ILE A 235 -22.14 1.73 10.01
C ILE A 235 -22.59 0.53 10.86
N ILE A 236 -23.23 0.78 12.01
CA ILE A 236 -23.74 -0.29 12.89
C ILE A 236 -24.76 -1.16 12.14
N SER A 237 -25.71 -0.55 11.45
CA SER A 237 -26.73 -1.30 10.73
C SER A 237 -26.18 -2.06 9.53
N ARG A 238 -25.18 -1.51 8.83
CA ARG A 238 -24.50 -2.23 7.75
C ARG A 238 -23.86 -3.53 8.24
N ILE A 239 -23.21 -3.48 9.40
CA ILE A 239 -22.61 -4.68 10.01
C ILE A 239 -23.67 -5.68 10.45
N LYS A 240 -24.78 -5.19 11.03
CA LYS A 240 -25.92 -6.04 11.36
C LYS A 240 -26.47 -6.76 10.13
N ILE A 241 -26.65 -6.05 9.02
CA ILE A 241 -27.12 -6.64 7.76
C ILE A 241 -26.15 -7.71 7.25
N MET A 242 -24.84 -7.41 7.23
CA MET A 242 -23.81 -8.37 6.81
C MET A 242 -23.79 -9.64 7.67
N ALA A 243 -24.20 -9.53 8.94
CA ALA A 243 -24.25 -10.63 9.90
C ALA A 243 -25.64 -11.26 10.05
N GLU A 244 -26.61 -10.88 9.19
CA GLU A 244 -28.01 -11.33 9.23
C GLU A 244 -28.72 -11.05 10.58
N LEU A 245 -28.38 -9.92 11.22
CA LEU A 245 -28.93 -9.47 12.51
C LEU A 245 -30.12 -8.51 12.35
N ASP A 246 -30.92 -8.40 13.41
CA ASP A 246 -32.07 -7.49 13.45
C ASP A 246 -31.60 -6.03 13.62
N ILE A 247 -31.81 -5.23 12.58
CA ILE A 247 -31.48 -3.80 12.54
C ILE A 247 -32.38 -2.94 13.46
N ALA A 248 -33.62 -3.36 13.71
CA ALA A 248 -34.57 -2.65 14.55
C ALA A 248 -34.28 -2.84 16.05
N GLU A 249 -33.79 -4.02 16.45
CA GLU A 249 -33.49 -4.31 17.86
C GLU A 249 -32.15 -3.71 18.30
N ARG A 250 -32.17 -2.78 19.26
CA ARG A 250 -30.98 -2.06 19.76
C ARG A 250 -30.76 -2.20 21.27
N ARG A 251 -31.68 -2.85 21.99
CA ARG A 251 -31.69 -2.93 23.46
C ARG A 251 -31.09 -4.23 23.96
N LEU A 252 -31.12 -5.28 23.14
CA LEU A 252 -30.61 -6.61 23.48
C LEU A 252 -29.29 -6.91 22.74
N PRO A 253 -28.36 -7.65 23.39
CA PRO A 253 -27.19 -8.18 22.69
C PRO A 253 -27.59 -9.08 21.52
N GLN A 254 -26.82 -9.03 20.44
CA GLN A 254 -27.01 -9.85 19.24
C GLN A 254 -25.66 -10.41 18.78
N ASP A 255 -25.66 -11.66 18.35
CA ASP A 255 -24.48 -12.38 17.87
C ASP A 255 -24.74 -12.92 16.47
N GLY A 256 -23.84 -12.63 15.53
CA GLY A 256 -23.94 -13.05 14.14
C GLY A 256 -22.61 -13.52 13.59
N ARG A 257 -22.62 -14.00 12.34
CA ARG A 257 -21.40 -14.43 11.64
C ARG A 257 -21.42 -13.88 10.23
N ILE A 258 -20.28 -13.33 9.82
CA ILE A 258 -20.06 -12.81 8.48
C ILE A 258 -19.05 -13.73 7.82
N LYS A 259 -19.29 -14.09 6.56
CA LYS A 259 -18.28 -14.73 5.73
C LYS A 259 -17.68 -13.66 4.83
N LEU A 260 -16.45 -13.26 5.17
CA LEU A 260 -15.64 -12.30 4.40
C LEU A 260 -14.91 -13.00 3.27
#